data_AF-A0A946FC95-F1
#
_entry.id   AF-A0A946FC95-F1
#
_cell.length_a   1.000
_cell.length_b   1.000
_cell.length_c   1.000
_cell.angle_alpha   90.00
_cell.angle_beta   90.00
_cell.angle_gamma   90.00
#
_symmetry.space_group_name_H-M   'P 1'
#
loop_
_entity.id
_entity.type
_entity.pdbx_description
1 polymer ?
#
loop_
_entity_poly.entity_id
_entity_poly.type
_entity_poly.pdbx_seq_one_letter_code
_entity_poly.pdbx_strand_id
1 'polypeptide(L)'
;AGSDYLVSESPERLVEIVLNGMSGPVTVNDVTYNSVMPPMSQLNDDEIANILTYALNNWGNEGSPISAAEVAEVRATTERAQGAAE
;
A
#
# COMPACT_ATOMS: atom_id res chain seq x y z
N ALA A 1 11.83 14.27 -1.90
CA ALA A 1 10.75 14.50 -0.91
C ALA A 1 9.47 14.66 -1.71
N GLY A 2 8.34 14.14 -1.23
CA GLY A 2 7.20 13.78 -2.07
C GLY A 2 7.46 12.46 -2.81
N SER A 3 6.54 11.51 -2.73
CA SER A 3 6.55 10.27 -3.51
C SER A 3 5.47 10.39 -4.57
N ASP A 4 5.88 10.60 -5.82
CA ASP A 4 5.01 10.61 -6.99
C ASP A 4 4.19 9.32 -7.10
N TYR A 5 4.80 8.18 -6.79
CA TYR A 5 4.15 6.89 -6.78
C TYR A 5 3.03 6.82 -5.73
N LEU A 6 3.29 7.22 -4.47
CA LEU A 6 2.27 7.11 -3.42
C LEU A 6 1.07 8.04 -3.66
N VAL A 7 1.28 9.22 -4.25
CA VAL A 7 0.19 10.18 -4.49
C VAL A 7 -0.58 9.92 -5.79
N SER A 8 -0.02 9.14 -6.72
CA SER A 8 -0.67 8.80 -8.00
C SER A 8 -1.46 7.49 -7.95
N GLU A 9 -1.14 6.60 -7.01
CA GLU A 9 -1.84 5.34 -6.82
C GLU A 9 -3.20 5.53 -6.11
N SER A 10 -4.14 4.63 -6.38
CA SER A 10 -5.43 4.64 -5.69
C SER A 10 -5.28 4.13 -4.24
N PRO A 11 -6.11 4.61 -3.30
CA PRO A 11 -6.14 4.09 -1.93
C PRO A 11 -6.28 2.56 -1.89
N GLU A 12 -7.13 2.01 -2.76
CA GLU A 12 -7.34 0.57 -2.92
C GLU A 12 -6.04 -0.15 -3.28
N ARG A 13 -5.30 0.37 -4.27
CA ARG A 13 -4.05 -0.24 -4.72
C ARG A 13 -2.96 -0.20 -3.65
N LEU A 14 -2.89 0.88 -2.87
CA LEU A 14 -1.98 0.98 -1.74
C LEU A 14 -2.29 -0.07 -0.67
N VAL A 15 -3.57 -0.30 -0.38
CA VAL A 15 -4.00 -1.34 0.55
C VAL A 15 -3.67 -2.74 0.00
N GLU A 16 -3.93 -3.01 -1.28
CA GLU A 16 -3.58 -4.27 -1.92
C GLU A 16 -2.08 -4.59 -1.81
N ILE A 17 -1.22 -3.59 -2.06
CA ILE A 17 0.24 -3.74 -1.96
C ILE A 17 0.65 -4.13 -0.53
N VAL A 18 0.02 -3.54 0.50
CA VAL A 18 0.32 -3.91 1.89
C VAL A 18 -0.18 -5.33 2.20
N LEU A 19 -1.35 -5.72 1.70
CA LEU A 19 -1.95 -7.03 1.98
C LEU A 19 -1.25 -8.18 1.24
N ASN A 20 -0.98 -8.01 -0.05
CA ASN A 20 -0.44 -9.04 -0.94
C ASN A 20 1.08 -8.92 -1.16
N GLY A 21 1.69 -7.81 -0.73
CA GLY A 21 3.06 -7.50 -1.09
C GLY A 21 3.17 -7.00 -2.52
N MET A 22 4.39 -6.75 -2.95
CA MET A 22 4.70 -6.29 -4.29
C MET A 22 6.05 -6.82 -4.73
N SER A 23 6.16 -7.20 -6.00
CA SER A 23 7.41 -7.60 -6.62
C SER A 23 7.48 -7.08 -8.05
N GLY A 24 8.69 -6.81 -8.52
CA GLY A 24 8.94 -6.31 -9.87
C GLY A 24 9.43 -4.87 -9.89
N PRO A 25 9.79 -4.36 -11.08
CA PRO A 25 10.31 -3.01 -11.23
C PRO A 25 9.20 -1.97 -11.02
N VAL A 26 9.49 -0.98 -10.17
CA VAL A 26 8.67 0.23 -9.94
C VAL A 26 9.57 1.45 -10.04
N THR A 27 9.06 2.54 -10.63
CA THR A 27 9.78 3.81 -10.69
C THR A 27 9.15 4.78 -9.70
N VAL A 28 9.96 5.33 -8.81
CA VAL A 28 9.54 6.34 -7.83
C VAL A 28 10.54 7.49 -7.90
N ASN A 29 10.09 8.69 -8.22
CA ASN A 29 10.92 9.88 -8.39
C ASN A 29 12.13 9.65 -9.32
N ASP A 30 11.88 9.12 -10.52
CA ASP A 30 12.90 8.77 -11.54
C ASP A 30 13.91 7.69 -11.13
N VAL A 31 13.74 7.06 -9.96
CA VAL A 31 14.58 5.94 -9.51
C VAL A 31 13.81 4.64 -9.65
N THR A 32 14.38 3.70 -10.41
CA THR A 32 13.80 2.35 -10.55
C THR A 32 14.24 1.45 -9.39
N TYR A 33 13.27 0.92 -8.68
CA TYR A 33 13.43 -0.09 -7.65
C TYR A 33 12.93 -1.42 -8.19
N ASN A 34 13.69 -2.50 -7.98
CA ASN A 34 13.24 -3.85 -8.29
C ASN A 34 13.54 -4.73 -7.08
N SER A 35 12.62 -4.72 -6.12
CA SER A 35 12.74 -5.44 -4.86
C SER A 35 11.42 -6.11 -4.52
N VAL A 36 11.47 -7.02 -3.55
CA VAL A 36 10.29 -7.74 -3.09
C VAL A 36 9.87 -7.13 -1.76
N MET A 37 8.64 -6.63 -1.71
CA MET A 37 7.92 -6.26 -0.49
C MET A 37 7.07 -7.47 -0.09
N PRO A 38 7.38 -8.15 1.03
CA PRO A 38 6.55 -9.25 1.53
C PRO A 38 5.14 -8.76 1.90
N PRO A 39 4.12 -9.64 1.80
CA PRO A 39 2.77 -9.34 2.28
C PRO A 39 2.77 -9.08 3.79
N MET A 40 2.03 -8.05 4.22
CA MET A 40 1.80 -7.72 5.62
C MET A 40 0.35 -8.00 6.05
N SER A 41 -0.25 -9.05 5.51
CA SER A 41 -1.65 -9.44 5.78
C SER A 41 -1.99 -9.72 7.25
N GLN A 42 -0.96 -9.89 8.09
CA GLN A 42 -1.06 -10.06 9.55
C GLN A 42 -1.43 -8.79 10.32
N LEU A 43 -1.30 -7.61 9.71
CA LEU A 43 -1.72 -6.35 10.33
C LEU A 43 -3.25 -6.22 10.28
N ASN A 44 -3.81 -5.55 11.27
CA ASN A 44 -5.25 -5.26 11.34
C ASN A 44 -5.60 -4.06 10.44
N ASP A 45 -6.88 -3.91 10.12
CA ASP A 45 -7.34 -2.87 9.19
C ASP A 45 -7.06 -1.45 9.69
N ASP A 46 -7.21 -1.22 11.01
CA ASP A 46 -6.85 0.05 11.64
C ASP A 46 -5.35 0.36 11.54
N GLU A 47 -4.48 -0.66 11.68
CA GLU A 47 -3.03 -0.47 11.60
C GLU A 47 -2.62 -0.08 10.19
N ILE A 48 -3.17 -0.76 9.18
CA ILE A 48 -2.92 -0.46 7.77
C ILE A 48 -3.44 0.94 7.41
N ALA A 49 -4.66 1.29 7.81
CA ALA A 49 -5.27 2.60 7.57
C ALA A 49 -4.41 3.74 8.15
N ASN A 50 -3.95 3.58 9.40
CA ASN A 50 -3.13 4.58 10.09
C ASN A 50 -1.75 4.73 9.43
N ILE A 51 -1.10 3.62 9.08
CA ILE A 51 0.23 3.65 8.44
C ILE A 51 0.15 4.31 7.06
N LEU A 52 -0.83 3.94 6.24
CA LEU A 52 -1.00 4.52 4.90
C LEU A 52 -1.36 5.99 4.98
N THR A 53 -2.28 6.38 5.88
CA THR A 53 -2.64 7.78 6.10
C THR A 53 -1.42 8.60 6.53
N TYR A 54 -0.60 8.06 7.44
CA TYR A 54 0.65 8.70 7.86
C TYR A 54 1.59 8.86 6.67
N ALA A 55 1.83 7.82 5.87
CA ALA A 55 2.71 7.89 4.70
C ALA A 55 2.22 8.89 3.63
N LEU A 56 0.91 9.00 3.44
CA LEU A 56 0.27 9.90 2.48
C LEU A 56 0.24 11.37 2.92
N ASN A 57 0.36 11.67 4.21
CA ASN A 57 0.28 13.03 4.74
C ASN A 57 1.62 13.54 5.31
N ASN A 58 2.65 12.70 5.32
CA ASN A 58 3.99 13.06 5.77
C ASN A 58 4.98 13.15 4.60
N TRP A 59 6.18 13.65 4.89
CA TRP A 59 7.30 13.73 3.94
C TRP A 59 7.03 14.53 2.65
N GLY A 60 6.08 15.47 2.72
CA GLY A 60 5.68 16.34 1.61
C GLY A 60 4.66 15.70 0.67
N ASN A 61 3.98 14.63 1.09
CA ASN A 61 2.82 14.08 0.39
C ASN A 61 1.53 14.77 0.87
N GLU A 62 0.58 14.94 -0.04
CA GLU A 62 -0.77 15.45 0.25
C GLU A 62 -1.80 14.47 -0.32
N GLY A 63 -2.01 13.36 0.38
CA GLY A 63 -2.98 12.33 0.02
C GLY A 63 -4.21 12.33 0.93
N SER A 64 -5.32 11.81 0.42
CA SER A 64 -6.52 11.61 1.23
C SER A 64 -6.28 10.54 2.30
N PRO A 65 -6.81 10.71 3.53
CA PRO A 65 -6.71 9.68 4.56
C PRO A 65 -7.46 8.42 4.13
N ILE A 66 -6.96 7.26 4.55
CA ILE A 66 -7.57 5.96 4.32
C ILE A 66 -8.21 5.50 5.62
N SER A 67 -9.49 5.14 5.57
CA SER A 67 -10.23 4.62 6.73
C SER A 67 -10.09 3.10 6.87
N ALA A 68 -10.25 2.59 8.10
CA ALA A 68 -10.26 1.16 8.35
C ALA A 68 -11.40 0.43 7.60
N ALA A 69 -12.52 1.11 7.34
CA ALA A 69 -13.63 0.55 6.57
C ALA A 69 -13.24 0.32 5.09
N GLU A 70 -12.53 1.26 4.48
CA GLU A 70 -11.98 1.09 3.12
C GLU A 70 -10.96 -0.06 3.08
N VAL A 71 -10.09 -0.17 4.09
CA VAL A 71 -9.15 -1.30 4.18
C VAL A 71 -9.88 -2.63 4.29
N ALA A 72 -10.92 -2.71 5.11
CA ALA A 72 -11.71 -3.92 5.29
C ALA A 72 -12.46 -4.32 4.00
N GLU A 73 -13.00 -3.35 3.27
CA GLU A 73 -13.64 -3.58 1.97
C GLU A 73 -12.64 -4.15 0.97
N VAL A 74 -11.50 -3.50 0.81
CA VAL A 74 -10.42 -3.96 -0.08
C VAL A 74 -9.94 -5.34 0.36
N ARG A 75 -9.75 -5.61 1.66
CA ARG A 75 -9.35 -6.93 2.15
C ARG A 75 -10.36 -8.02 1.80
N ALA A 76 -11.66 -7.70 1.81
CA ALA A 76 -12.71 -8.65 1.47
C ALA A 76 -12.77 -8.95 -0.03
N THR A 77 -12.40 -7.99 -0.88
CA THR A 77 -12.39 -8.12 -2.35
C THR A 77 -11.03 -8.53 -2.92
N THR A 78 -9.95 -8.37 -2.15
CA THR A 78 -8.60 -8.74 -2.56
C THR A 78 -8.47 -10.26 -2.54
N GLU A 79 -8.39 -10.85 -3.72
CA GLU A 79 -7.91 -12.23 -3.84
C GLU A 79 -6.46 -12.27 -3.34
N ARG A 80 -6.18 -13.12 -2.35
CA ARG A 80 -4.80 -13.31 -1.87
C ARG A 80 -3.95 -13.70 -3.07
N ALA A 81 -2.91 -12.92 -3.33
CA ALA A 81 -1.97 -13.25 -4.39
C ALA A 81 -1.40 -14.67 -4.16
N GLN A 82 -1.51 -15.53 -5.19
CA GLN A 82 -0.87 -16.84 -5.20
C GLN A 82 0.64 -16.66 -4.98
N GLY A 83 1.11 -17.02 -3.78
CA GLY A 83 2.52 -16.88 -3.39
C GLY A 83 2.76 -16.14 -2.07
N ALA A 84 1.75 -15.55 -1.45
CA ALA A 84 1.82 -15.25 -0.01
C ALA A 84 1.91 -16.60 0.74
N ALA A 85 3.06 -16.86 1.36
CA ALA A 85 3.49 -18.18 1.84
C ALA A 85 2.37 -19.05 2.43
N GLU A 86 2.34 -20.32 2.00
CA GLU A 86 1.66 -21.42 2.72
C GLU A 86 2.18 -21.56 4.16
#